data_AF-A0A0Q6AC90-F1
#
_entry.id   AF-A0A0Q6AC90-F1
#
_cell.length_a   1.000
_cell.length_b   1.000
_cell.length_c   1.000
_cell.angle_alpha   90.00
_cell.angle_beta   90.00
_cell.angle_gamma   90.00
#
_symmetry.space_group_name_H-M   'P 1'
#
loop_
_entity.id
_entity.type
_entity.pdbx_description
1 polymer ?
#
loop_
_entity_poly.entity_id
_entity_poly.type
_entity_poly.pdbx_seq_one_letter_code
_entity_poly.pdbx_strand_id
1 'polypeptide(L)' 'MLPKQEVQLSEPTEQEIRERAHQLWEQAGKPEGREEEFWHAAEQDLRNEDKSNTLRTPDTL' A
#
# COMPACT_ATOMS: atom_id res chain seq x y z
N MET A 1 -5.18 25.93 5.49
CA MET A 1 -5.45 25.00 4.38
C MET A 1 -4.15 24.28 4.10
N LEU A 2 -4.00 23.06 4.60
CA LEU A 2 -2.75 22.31 4.49
C LEU A 2 -2.73 21.67 3.09
N PRO A 3 -1.80 22.01 2.17
CA PRO A 3 -1.59 21.18 1.00
C PRO A 3 -0.89 19.91 1.48
N LYS A 4 -1.67 18.86 1.73
CA LYS A 4 -1.11 17.51 1.86
C LYS A 4 -1.19 16.85 0.49
N GLN A 5 -0.11 16.17 0.11
CA GLN A 5 0.08 15.40 -1.12
C GLN A 5 0.61 16.18 -2.32
N GLU A 6 1.87 16.59 -2.19
CA GLU A 6 2.83 16.31 -3.26
C GLU A 6 3.03 14.78 -3.29
N VAL A 7 2.34 14.14 -4.23
CA VAL A 7 2.50 12.71 -4.54
C VAL A 7 3.88 12.56 -5.16
N GLN A 8 4.87 12.17 -4.34
CA GLN A 8 6.22 11.89 -4.81
C GLN A 8 6.22 10.55 -5.54
N LEU A 9 6.27 10.68 -6.86
CA LEU A 9 6.11 9.69 -7.92
C LEU A 9 7.29 8.71 -8.04
N SER A 10 7.78 8.10 -6.95
CA SER A 10 9.06 7.35 -7.01
C SER A 10 9.01 5.90 -6.55
N GLU A 11 8.49 5.57 -5.37
CA GLU A 11 8.39 4.18 -4.90
C GLU A 11 7.20 4.11 -3.93
N PRO A 12 6.54 2.94 -3.79
CA PRO A 12 5.44 2.79 -2.83
C PRO A 12 5.91 3.21 -1.44
N THR A 13 5.15 4.08 -0.79
CA THR A 13 5.53 4.53 0.56
C THR A 13 5.34 3.41 1.58
N GLU A 14 6.15 3.39 2.64
CA GLU A 14 6.01 2.43 3.75
C GLU A 14 4.58 2.39 4.31
N GLN A 15 3.85 3.50 4.24
CA GLN A 15 2.47 3.58 4.70
C GLN A 15 1.54 2.73 3.83
N GLU A 16 1.65 2.81 2.51
CA GLU A 16 0.87 1.99 1.58
C GLU A 16 1.29 0.52 1.65
N ILE A 17 2.59 0.25 1.70
CA ILE A 17 3.11 -1.12 1.87
C ILE A 17 2.54 -1.74 3.14
N ARG A 18 2.52 -0.98 4.25
CA ARG A 18 1.94 -1.44 5.51
C ARG A 18 0.45 -1.74 5.37
N GLU A 19 -0.33 -0.82 4.84
CA GLU A 19 -1.78 -1.02 4.69
C GLU A 19 -2.08 -2.27 3.85
N ARG A 20 -1.32 -2.45 2.77
CA ARG A 20 -1.50 -3.56 1.84
C ARG A 20 -1.01 -4.89 2.41
N ALA A 21 0.14 -4.89 3.08
CA ALA A 21 0.66 -6.04 3.81
C ALA A 21 -0.29 -6.48 4.92
N HIS A 22 -0.84 -5.52 5.66
CA HIS A 22 -1.80 -5.80 6.72
C HIS A 22 -3.07 -6.41 6.13
N GLN A 23 -3.64 -5.85 5.06
CA GLN A 23 -4.78 -6.46 4.37
C GLN A 23 -4.52 -7.89 3.89
N LEU A 24 -3.34 -8.17 3.31
CA LEU A 24 -2.96 -9.52 2.89
C LEU A 24 -2.83 -10.46 4.09
N TRP A 25 -2.21 -9.99 5.17
CA TRP A 25 -2.04 -10.73 6.41
C TRP A 25 -3.38 -11.04 7.10
N GLU A 26 -4.30 -10.08 7.15
CA GLU A 26 -5.65 -10.29 7.70
C GLU A 26 -6.45 -11.30 6.87
N GLN A 27 -6.40 -11.19 5.54
CA GLN A 27 -7.06 -12.15 4.63
C GLN A 27 -6.49 -13.56 4.75
N ALA A 28 -5.18 -13.68 5.00
CA ALA A 28 -4.52 -14.96 5.23
C ALA A 28 -4.77 -15.56 6.62
N GLY A 29 -5.52 -14.87 7.49
CA GLY A 29 -5.85 -15.35 8.83
C GLY A 29 -4.80 -15.00 9.90
N LYS A 30 -4.00 -13.96 9.66
CA LYS A 30 -2.99 -13.43 10.59
C LYS A 30 -1.99 -14.49 11.07
N PRO A 31 -1.32 -15.22 10.16
CA PRO A 31 -0.26 -16.13 10.58
C PRO A 31 0.87 -15.37 11.26
N GLU A 32 1.18 -15.75 12.50
CA GLU A 32 2.23 -15.14 13.30
C GLU A 32 3.61 -15.48 12.69
N GLY A 33 4.47 -14.47 12.51
CA GLY A 33 5.81 -14.64 11.92
C GLY A 33 5.86 -14.72 10.38
N ARG A 34 4.77 -14.45 9.67
CA ARG A 34 4.76 -14.31 8.19
C ARG A 34 4.52 -12.89 7.69
N GLU A 35 4.41 -11.94 8.60
CA GLU A 35 4.21 -10.52 8.33
C GLU A 35 5.26 -9.94 7.38
N GLU A 36 6.53 -10.34 7.48
CA GLU A 36 7.60 -9.95 6.53
C GLU A 36 7.32 -10.45 5.10
N GLU A 37 6.81 -11.68 4.94
CA GLU A 37 6.48 -12.24 3.63
C GLU A 37 5.33 -11.46 2.96
N PHE A 38 4.33 -11.05 3.76
CA PHE A 38 3.25 -10.18 3.29
C PHE A 38 3.72 -8.74 3.03
N TRP A 39 4.69 -8.25 3.79
CA TRP A 39 5.30 -6.94 3.57
C TRP A 39 6.02 -6.89 2.21
N HIS A 40 6.88 -7.85 1.93
CA HIS A 40 7.57 -7.95 0.64
C HIS A 40 6.61 -8.18 -0.52
N ALA A 41 5.57 -9.01 -0.33
CA ALA A 41 4.54 -9.21 -1.33
C ALA A 41 3.79 -7.90 -1.63
N ALA A 42 3.40 -7.15 -0.60
CA ALA A 42 2.72 -5.86 -0.73
C ALA A 42 3.59 -4.80 -1.41
N GLU A 43 4.87 -4.71 -1.04
CA GLU A 43 5.82 -3.80 -1.68
C GLU A 43 5.95 -4.09 -3.18
N GLN A 44 6.09 -5.37 -3.53
CA GLN A 44 6.22 -5.79 -4.92
C GLN A 44 4.93 -5.55 -5.72
N ASP A 45 3.78 -5.80 -5.09
CA ASP A 45 2.45 -5.60 -5.68
C ASP A 45 2.19 -4.11 -5.94
N LEU A 46 2.39 -3.26 -4.94
CA LEU A 46 2.24 -1.80 -5.06
C LEU A 46 3.22 -1.21 -6.07
N ARG A 47 4.48 -1.64 -6.05
CA ARG A 47 5.47 -1.21 -7.06
C ARG A 47 5.05 -1.54 -8.49
N ASN A 48 4.21 -2.55 -8.67
CA ASN A 48 3.62 -2.94 -9.95
C ASN A 48 2.27 -2.24 -10.22
N GLU A 49 1.42 -2.04 -9.21
CA GLU A 49 0.08 -1.43 -9.28
C GLU A 49 0.08 0.11 -9.33
N ASP A 50 1.09 0.80 -8.78
CA ASP A 50 1.17 2.27 -8.68
C ASP A 50 1.10 2.97 -10.05
N LYS A 51 1.52 2.26 -11.10
CA LYS A 51 1.41 2.73 -12.49
C LYS A 51 -0.04 2.92 -12.97
N SER A 52 -1.02 2.37 -12.25
CA SER A 52 -2.43 2.32 -12.65
C SER A 52 -3.42 2.98 -11.68
N ASN A 53 -3.11 3.11 -10.39
CA ASN A 53 -4.11 3.45 -9.36
C ASN A 53 -4.20 4.95 -8.98
N THR A 54 -3.23 5.79 -9.40
CA THR A 54 -3.23 7.24 -9.07
C THR A 54 -4.37 8.05 -9.74
N LEU A 55 -5.22 7.43 -10.56
CA LEU A 55 -6.37 8.06 -11.22
C LEU A 55 -7.72 7.84 -10.53
N ARG A 56 -7.81 6.98 -9.50
CA ARG A 56 -9.07 6.74 -8.79
C ARG A 56 -9.12 7.57 -7.52
N THR A 57 -9.50 8.83 -7.71
CA THR A 57 -9.91 9.78 -6.67
C THR A 57 -10.50 9.06 -5.45
N PRO A 58 -9.93 9.20 -4.23
CA PRO A 58 -10.73 9.00 -3.03
C PRO A 58 -11.75 10.13 -2.98
N ASP A 59 -12.95 9.79 -3.45
CA ASP A 59 -14.20 10.52 -3.27
C ASP A 59 -14.31 10.91 -1.80
N THR A 60 -13.95 12.16 -1.51
CA THR A 60 -14.18 12.79 -0.22
C THR A 60 -15.43 13.64 -0.39
N LEU A 61 -16.58 13.05 -0.05
CA LEU A 61 -17.84 13.74 0.19
C LEU A 61 -17.75 14.60 1.46
#